data_AF-A0A3A4ZMM1-F1
#
_entry.id   AF-A0A3A4ZMM1-F1
#
_cell.length_a   1.000
_cell.length_b   1.000
_cell.length_c   1.000
_cell.angle_alpha   90.00
_cell.angle_beta   90.00
_cell.angle_gamma   90.00
#
_symmetry.space_group_name_H-M   'P 1'
#
loop_
_entity.id
_entity.type
_entity.pdbx_description
1 polymer ?
#
loop_
_entity_poly.entity_id
_entity_poly.type
_entity_poly.pdbx_seq_one_letter_code
_entity_poly.pdbx_strand_id
1 'polypeptide(L)'
;MDIGKVALGIVTFFLGVIEALLGFRFVLKILAANSTAQFTEFVYSSSDPLVSAFQGVFPSFEVAGFTLELHTILAMVAFGVVGVVIIVLLRHFEGVKVKAPQVNTNQPNVQQAQQMPVQMPQQPMVQMPPQPQAPMSAPTQYYQQPPQQTAQTSPVPEKTPAATPDGTIPQQ
;
A
#
# COMPACT_ATOMS: atom_id res chain seq x y z
N MET A 1 0.79 -5.61 -10.76
CA MET A 1 1.50 -6.56 -9.88
C MET A 1 2.07 -5.77 -8.72
N ASP A 2 1.64 -6.04 -7.49
CA ASP A 2 2.19 -5.37 -6.30
C ASP A 2 3.61 -5.89 -6.07
N ILE A 3 4.62 -5.10 -6.45
CA ILE A 3 6.04 -5.51 -6.38
C ILE A 3 6.44 -5.94 -4.96
N GLY A 4 5.88 -5.29 -3.93
CA GLY A 4 6.11 -5.62 -2.53
C GLY A 4 5.61 -7.01 -2.15
N LYS A 5 4.37 -7.36 -2.52
CA LYS A 5 3.82 -8.70 -2.28
C LYS A 5 4.65 -9.79 -2.95
N VAL A 6 5.18 -9.52 -4.14
CA VAL A 6 6.05 -10.46 -4.85
C VAL A 6 7.40 -10.60 -4.13
N ALA A 7 8.03 -9.49 -3.72
CA ALA A 7 9.28 -9.51 -2.96
C ALA A 7 9.13 -10.26 -1.62
N LEU A 8 8.06 -9.99 -0.89
CA LEU A 8 7.75 -10.69 0.37
C LEU A 8 7.56 -12.20 0.13
N GLY A 9 6.87 -12.58 -0.94
CA GLY A 9 6.68 -13.98 -1.33
C GLY A 9 8.00 -14.69 -1.63
N ILE A 10 8.89 -14.04 -2.39
CA ILE A 10 10.22 -14.58 -2.72
C ILE A 10 11.05 -14.78 -1.45
N VAL A 11 11.17 -13.75 -0.60
CA VAL A 11 11.95 -13.85 0.64
C VAL A 11 11.43 -14.95 1.55
N THR A 12 10.10 -15.00 1.76
CA THR A 12 9.48 -16.00 2.64
C THR A 12 9.69 -17.42 2.09
N PHE A 13 9.63 -17.60 0.76
CA PHE A 13 9.90 -18.88 0.12
C PHE A 13 11.33 -19.35 0.35
N PHE A 14 12.33 -18.53 0.04
CA PHE A 14 13.74 -18.91 0.23
C PHE A 14 14.10 -19.12 1.69
N LEU A 15 13.58 -18.29 2.60
CA LEU A 15 13.71 -18.49 4.03
C LEU A 15 13.13 -19.85 4.45
N GLY A 16 11.93 -20.19 3.98
CA GLY A 16 11.31 -21.48 4.24
C GLY A 16 12.13 -22.66 3.71
N VAL A 17 12.74 -22.54 2.53
CA VAL A 17 13.63 -23.57 1.97
C VAL A 17 14.90 -23.74 2.83
N ILE A 18 15.53 -22.64 3.24
CA ILE A 18 16.70 -22.64 4.12
C ILE A 18 16.37 -23.32 5.46
N GLU A 19 15.29 -22.90 6.11
CA GLU A 19 14.84 -23.47 7.38
C GLU A 19 14.45 -24.95 7.24
N ALA A 20 13.79 -25.33 6.14
CA ALA A 20 13.45 -26.73 5.89
C ALA A 20 14.71 -27.59 5.73
N LEU A 21 15.72 -27.13 4.97
CA LEU A 21 16.99 -27.84 4.81
C LEU A 21 17.73 -28.01 6.14
N LEU A 22 17.80 -26.94 6.95
CA LEU A 22 18.44 -27.00 8.28
C LEU A 22 17.64 -27.88 9.24
N GLY A 23 16.32 -27.82 9.20
CA GLY A 23 15.43 -28.69 9.98
C GLY A 23 15.61 -30.17 9.61
N PHE A 24 15.65 -30.49 8.31
CA PHE A 24 15.95 -31.85 7.87
C PHE A 24 17.34 -32.29 8.32
N ARG A 25 18.37 -31.45 8.17
CA ARG A 25 19.72 -31.76 8.66
C ARG A 25 19.69 -32.11 10.14
N PHE A 26 19.06 -31.26 10.94
CA PHE A 26 18.95 -31.45 12.38
C PHE A 26 18.27 -32.78 12.73
N VAL A 27 17.10 -33.05 12.14
CA VAL A 27 16.34 -34.30 12.37
C VAL A 27 17.16 -35.52 11.94
N LEU A 28 17.80 -35.50 10.78
CA LEU A 28 18.59 -36.63 10.29
C LEU A 28 19.81 -36.91 11.19
N LYS A 29 20.47 -35.88 11.72
CA LYS A 29 21.60 -36.00 12.64
C LYS A 29 21.20 -36.63 13.98
N ILE A 30 20.09 -36.19 14.57
CA ILE A 30 19.59 -36.75 15.84
C ILE A 30 18.94 -38.12 15.70
N LEU A 31 18.60 -38.55 14.48
CA LEU A 31 18.09 -39.89 14.20
C LEU A 31 19.19 -40.85 13.72
N ALA A 32 20.46 -40.41 13.70
CA ALA A 32 21.58 -41.18 13.19
C ALA A 32 21.33 -41.72 11.77
N ALA A 33 20.72 -40.90 10.91
CA ALA A 33 20.38 -41.29 9.55
C ALA A 33 21.62 -41.71 8.76
N ASN A 34 21.48 -42.74 7.92
CA ASN A 34 22.56 -43.23 7.07
C ASN A 34 23.09 -42.11 6.15
N SER A 35 24.34 -41.70 6.36
CA SER A 35 25.00 -40.62 5.62
C SER A 35 25.34 -40.98 4.17
N THR A 36 25.32 -42.27 3.81
CA THR A 36 25.53 -42.75 2.43
C THR A 36 24.24 -42.80 1.61
N ALA A 37 23.08 -42.59 2.23
CA ALA A 37 21.83 -42.50 1.51
C ALA A 37 21.77 -41.17 0.73
N GLN A 38 21.40 -41.22 -0.55
CA GLN A 38 21.42 -40.06 -1.45
C GLN A 38 20.65 -38.85 -0.89
N PHE A 39 19.49 -39.08 -0.26
CA PHE A 39 18.71 -37.99 0.34
C PHE A 39 19.45 -37.33 1.52
N THR A 40 20.02 -38.13 2.43
CA THR A 40 20.79 -37.62 3.58
C THR A 40 22.01 -36.84 3.11
N GLU A 41 22.75 -37.38 2.14
CA GLU A 41 23.91 -36.73 1.54
C GLU A 41 23.54 -35.40 0.87
N PHE A 42 22.44 -35.37 0.10
CA PHE A 42 21.93 -34.15 -0.52
C PHE A 42 21.60 -33.08 0.53
N VAL A 43 20.92 -33.45 1.61
CA VAL A 43 20.58 -32.51 2.69
C VAL A 43 21.84 -31.99 3.38
N TYR A 44 22.78 -32.87 3.73
CA TYR A 44 24.02 -32.47 4.41
C TYR A 44 24.87 -31.56 3.53
N SER A 45 25.11 -31.93 2.27
CA SER A 45 25.90 -31.11 1.33
C SER A 45 25.24 -29.76 1.00
N SER A 46 23.92 -29.73 0.82
CA SER A 46 23.19 -28.48 0.53
C SER A 46 23.13 -27.54 1.74
N SER A 47 23.12 -28.08 2.96
CA SER A 47 23.06 -27.29 4.20
C SER A 47 24.43 -26.95 4.79
N ASP A 48 25.50 -27.65 4.40
CA ASP A 48 26.87 -27.40 4.85
C ASP A 48 27.31 -25.93 4.76
N PRO A 49 27.16 -25.22 3.62
CA PRO A 49 27.55 -23.81 3.55
C PRO A 49 26.74 -22.93 4.52
N LEU A 50 25.48 -23.27 4.80
CA LEU A 50 24.62 -22.51 5.71
C LEU A 50 25.08 -22.63 7.17
N VAL A 51 25.52 -23.83 7.58
CA VAL A 51 26.00 -24.06 8.96
C VAL A 51 27.48 -23.72 9.15
N SER A 52 28.26 -23.66 8.06
CA SER A 52 29.72 -23.48 8.10
C SER A 52 30.17 -22.25 8.91
N ALA A 53 29.43 -21.13 8.81
CA ALA A 53 29.73 -19.91 9.55
C ALA A 53 29.58 -20.03 11.08
N PHE A 54 28.88 -21.06 11.55
CA PHE A 54 28.60 -21.31 12.97
C PHE A 54 29.36 -22.52 13.52
N GLN A 55 30.16 -23.19 12.69
CA GLN A 55 30.97 -24.32 13.12
C GLN A 55 31.97 -23.88 14.19
N GLY A 56 32.11 -24.67 15.26
CA GLY A 56 33.01 -24.39 16.38
C GLY A 56 32.48 -23.42 17.43
N VAL A 57 31.30 -22.80 17.23
CA VAL A 57 30.67 -21.97 18.28
C VAL A 57 30.25 -22.83 19.48
N PHE A 58 29.77 -24.04 19.20
CA PHE A 58 29.44 -25.05 20.21
C PHE A 58 30.11 -26.38 19.86
N PRO A 59 30.49 -27.19 20.86
CA PRO A 59 30.94 -28.55 20.62
C PRO A 59 29.81 -29.40 20.02
N SER A 60 30.18 -30.36 19.17
CA SER A 60 29.27 -31.42 18.73
C SER A 60 29.19 -32.49 19.80
N PHE A 61 28.00 -32.94 20.15
CA PHE A 61 27.80 -34.04 21.09
C PHE A 61 27.46 -35.31 20.31
N GLU A 62 28.19 -36.39 20.56
CA GLU A 62 27.88 -37.71 20.01
C GLU A 62 27.51 -38.65 21.15
N VAL A 63 26.31 -39.24 21.07
CA VAL A 63 25.80 -40.17 22.08
C VAL A 63 25.19 -41.38 21.36
N ALA A 64 25.78 -42.56 21.54
CA ALA A 64 25.27 -43.81 20.97
C ALA A 64 24.94 -43.76 19.46
N GLY A 65 25.73 -43.02 18.68
CA GLY A 65 25.56 -42.85 17.23
C GLY A 65 24.68 -41.67 16.82
N PHE A 66 23.99 -41.02 17.76
CA PHE A 66 23.28 -39.77 17.52
C PHE A 66 24.23 -38.58 17.60
N THR A 67 24.20 -37.69 16.62
CA THR A 67 25.00 -36.46 16.63
C THR A 67 24.09 -35.26 16.87
N LEU A 68 24.32 -34.53 17.96
CA LEU A 68 23.65 -33.26 18.23
C LEU A 68 24.54 -32.10 17.78
N GLU A 69 24.17 -31.49 16.66
CA GLU A 69 24.84 -30.32 16.11
C GLU A 69 24.16 -29.03 16.62
N LEU A 70 24.57 -28.54 17.79
CA LEU A 70 24.01 -27.28 18.34
C LEU A 70 24.24 -26.07 17.41
N HIS A 71 25.31 -26.08 16.61
CA HIS A 71 25.55 -25.06 15.60
C HIS A 71 24.48 -25.06 14.49
N THR A 72 23.84 -26.19 14.20
CA THR A 72 22.71 -26.27 13.26
C THR A 72 21.48 -25.59 13.85
N ILE A 73 21.20 -25.78 15.14
CA ILE A 73 20.12 -25.06 15.85
C ILE A 73 20.41 -23.55 15.84
N LEU A 74 21.66 -23.17 16.12
CA LEU A 74 22.07 -21.77 16.08
C LEU A 74 21.86 -21.17 14.68
N ALA A 75 22.19 -21.91 13.62
CA ALA A 75 21.95 -21.48 12.24
C ALA A 75 20.46 -21.25 11.98
N MET A 76 19.56 -22.16 12.38
CA MET A 76 18.10 -21.97 12.25
C MET A 76 17.63 -20.70 12.97
N VAL A 77 18.10 -20.47 14.20
CA VAL A 77 17.73 -19.25 14.94
C VAL A 77 18.26 -18.00 14.22
N ALA A 78 19.51 -18.02 13.75
CA ALA A 78 20.13 -16.89 13.08
C ALA A 78 19.42 -16.55 11.75
N PHE A 79 19.19 -17.55 10.89
CA PHE A 79 18.47 -17.36 9.62
C PHE A 79 17.01 -16.96 9.85
N GLY A 80 16.33 -17.56 10.83
CA GLY A 80 14.99 -17.16 11.24
C GLY A 80 14.90 -15.70 11.68
N VAL A 81 15.84 -15.23 12.52
CA VAL A 81 15.90 -13.82 12.94
C VAL A 81 16.17 -12.90 11.76
N VAL A 82 17.15 -13.21 10.92
CA VAL A 82 17.47 -12.43 9.71
C VAL A 82 16.26 -12.36 8.78
N GLY A 83 15.59 -13.49 8.57
CA GLY A 83 14.38 -13.58 7.76
C GLY A 83 13.24 -12.71 8.28
N VAL A 84 12.96 -12.75 9.59
CA VAL A 84 11.95 -11.89 10.23
C VAL A 84 12.31 -10.42 10.07
N VAL A 85 13.58 -10.04 10.27
CA VAL A 85 14.04 -8.65 10.08
C VAL A 85 13.79 -8.20 8.65
N ILE A 86 14.17 -9.00 7.64
CA ILE A 86 13.95 -8.67 6.23
C ILE A 86 12.44 -8.52 5.94
N ILE A 87 11.61 -9.45 6.42
CA ILE A 87 10.15 -9.41 6.24
C ILE A 87 9.55 -8.15 6.84
N VAL A 88 9.97 -7.77 8.06
CA VAL A 88 9.49 -6.56 8.74
C VAL A 88 9.91 -5.31 7.98
N LEU A 89 11.15 -5.25 7.51
CA LEU A 89 11.65 -4.13 6.70
C LEU A 89 10.86 -3.98 5.40
N LEU A 90 10.65 -5.07 4.64
CA LEU A 90 9.87 -5.05 3.40
C LEU A 90 8.46 -4.52 3.62
N ARG A 91 7.78 -4.96 4.69
CA ARG A 91 6.44 -4.47 5.05
C ARG A 91 6.42 -2.99 5.39
N HIS A 92 7.46 -2.49 6.04
CA HIS A 92 7.56 -1.07 6.38
C HIS A 92 7.66 -0.20 5.12
N PHE A 93 8.43 -0.63 4.11
CA PHE A 93 8.55 0.08 2.84
C PHE A 93 7.26 0.08 2.01
N GLU A 94 6.40 -0.93 2.14
CA GLU A 94 5.08 -0.97 1.48
C GLU A 94 4.03 -0.06 2.14
N GLY A 95 4.29 0.40 3.36
CA GLY A 95 3.36 1.12 4.22
C GLY A 95 3.11 2.59 3.86
N VAL A 96 3.87 3.18 2.93
CA VAL A 96 3.65 4.58 2.49
C VAL A 96 2.75 4.62 1.25
N LYS A 97 1.60 3.94 1.32
CA LYS A 97 0.45 4.33 0.48
C LYS A 97 -0.39 5.25 1.34
N VAL A 98 -0.19 6.57 1.21
CA VAL A 98 -1.11 7.57 1.75
C VAL A 98 -2.50 7.11 1.31
N LYS A 99 -3.33 6.64 2.25
CA LYS A 99 -4.76 6.57 2.00
C LYS A 99 -5.11 8.02 1.70
N ALA A 100 -5.29 8.35 0.42
CA ALA A 100 -5.88 9.61 0.02
C ALA A 100 -7.07 9.82 0.96
N PRO A 101 -7.25 11.02 1.56
CA PRO A 101 -8.29 11.26 2.53
C PRO A 101 -9.54 10.54 2.04
N GLN A 102 -9.95 9.52 2.80
CA GLN A 102 -11.26 8.93 2.60
C GLN A 102 -12.19 10.10 2.90
N VAL A 103 -12.54 10.89 1.88
CA VAL A 103 -13.79 11.61 1.85
C VAL A 103 -14.77 10.49 2.11
N ASN A 104 -15.19 10.45 3.37
CA ASN A 104 -16.16 9.51 3.82
C ASN A 104 -17.40 9.80 2.99
N THR A 105 -17.53 9.09 1.88
CA THR A 105 -18.79 8.93 1.16
C THR A 105 -19.65 8.07 2.08
N ASN A 106 -20.06 8.66 3.21
CA ASN A 106 -21.41 8.51 3.68
C ASN A 106 -22.25 8.84 2.45
N GLN A 107 -22.55 7.82 1.65
CA GLN A 107 -23.68 7.84 0.75
C GLN A 107 -24.81 8.41 1.60
N PRO A 108 -25.45 9.53 1.24
CA PRO A 108 -26.70 9.90 1.89
C PRO A 108 -27.58 8.65 1.76
N ASN A 109 -28.01 8.06 2.88
CA ASN A 109 -28.66 6.74 2.95
C ASN A 109 -29.69 6.54 1.83
N VAL A 110 -29.27 6.03 0.67
CA VAL A 110 -30.18 5.74 -0.46
C VAL A 110 -31.13 4.59 -0.11
N GLN A 111 -30.78 3.82 0.93
CA GLN A 111 -31.59 2.77 1.52
C GLN A 111 -32.66 3.32 2.48
N GLN A 112 -32.45 4.48 3.11
CA GLN A 112 -33.51 5.13 3.92
C GLN A 112 -34.52 5.89 3.04
N ALA A 113 -34.08 6.43 1.90
CA ALA A 113 -34.98 7.07 0.94
C ALA A 113 -35.99 6.10 0.29
N GLN A 114 -35.71 4.79 0.29
CA GLN A 114 -36.59 3.74 -0.22
C GLN A 114 -37.49 3.12 0.87
N GLN A 115 -37.33 3.53 2.13
CA GLN A 115 -38.12 3.05 3.28
C GLN A 115 -39.11 4.10 3.78
N MET A 116 -39.18 5.28 3.15
CA MET A 116 -40.28 6.20 3.42
C MET A 116 -41.56 5.62 2.78
N PRO A 117 -42.62 5.33 3.57
CA PRO A 117 -43.91 5.03 2.96
C PRO A 117 -44.32 6.27 2.16
N VAL A 118 -44.66 6.09 0.88
CA VAL A 118 -45.18 7.14 0.02
C VAL A 118 -46.56 7.54 0.54
N GLN A 119 -46.62 8.32 1.62
CA GLN A 119 -47.82 9.00 2.04
C GLN A 119 -47.91 10.25 1.19
N MET A 120 -48.62 10.15 0.06
CA MET A 120 -49.03 11.34 -0.68
C MET A 120 -49.87 12.21 0.28
N PRO A 121 -49.49 13.46 0.54
CA PRO A 121 -50.40 14.36 1.23
C PRO A 121 -51.63 14.52 0.33
N GLN A 122 -52.79 14.07 0.81
CA GLN A 122 -54.06 14.35 0.13
C GLN A 122 -54.22 15.87 0.12
N GLN A 123 -53.92 16.49 -1.01
CA GLN A 123 -54.16 17.92 -1.17
C GLN A 123 -55.68 18.12 -1.18
N PRO A 124 -56.24 18.93 -0.27
CA PRO A 124 -57.67 19.21 -0.30
C PRO A 124 -57.98 19.86 -1.65
N MET A 125 -58.91 19.27 -2.39
CA MET A 125 -59.28 19.73 -3.72
C MET A 125 -59.77 21.18 -3.63
N VAL A 126 -58.94 22.13 -4.06
CA VAL A 126 -59.33 23.54 -4.16
C VAL A 126 -60.33 23.63 -5.29
N GLN A 127 -61.62 23.78 -4.96
CA GLN A 127 -62.67 23.96 -5.96
C GLN A 127 -62.35 25.20 -6.79
N MET A 128 -62.21 25.03 -8.10
CA MET A 128 -61.89 26.11 -9.02
C MET A 128 -63.13 27.01 -9.20
N PRO A 129 -63.04 28.33 -9.01
CA PRO A 129 -64.15 29.24 -9.33
C PRO A 129 -64.40 29.26 -10.85
N PRO A 130 -65.65 29.50 -11.31
CA PRO A 130 -65.97 29.52 -12.73
C PRO A 130 -65.16 30.60 -13.46
N GLN A 131 -64.47 30.20 -14.55
CA GLN A 131 -63.62 31.10 -15.32
C GLN A 131 -64.44 32.23 -15.98
N PRO A 132 -64.03 33.50 -15.83
CA PRO A 132 -64.58 34.61 -16.60
C PRO A 132 -64.24 34.46 -18.09
N GLN A 133 -65.24 34.54 -18.97
CA GLN A 133 -65.04 34.50 -20.42
C GLN A 133 -64.27 35.75 -20.88
N ALA A 134 -63.18 35.55 -21.63
CA ALA A 134 -62.32 36.62 -22.12
C ALA A 134 -62.98 37.42 -23.26
N PRO A 135 -62.97 38.76 -23.23
CA PRO A 135 -63.32 39.56 -24.41
C PRO A 135 -62.17 39.57 -25.45
N MET A 136 -62.55 39.49 -26.72
CA MET A 136 -61.71 39.44 -27.92
C MET A 136 -60.76 40.67 -28.10
N SER A 137 -59.50 40.35 -28.46
CA SER A 137 -58.52 41.04 -29.31
C SER A 137 -58.12 42.52 -29.10
N ALA A 138 -56.81 42.75 -28.89
CA ALA A 138 -56.06 43.88 -29.48
C ALA A 138 -54.54 43.55 -29.64
N PRO A 139 -53.84 44.09 -30.66
CA PRO A 139 -52.56 43.58 -31.18
C PRO A 139 -51.27 44.12 -30.54
N THR A 140 -50.21 43.33 -30.78
CA THR A 140 -48.81 43.36 -30.34
C THR A 140 -48.10 44.73 -30.37
N GLN A 141 -47.42 45.08 -29.27
CA GLN A 141 -46.45 46.19 -29.20
C GLN A 141 -45.07 45.65 -28.80
N TYR A 142 -44.08 45.97 -29.63
CA TYR A 142 -42.68 45.54 -29.57
C TYR A 142 -41.95 46.12 -28.35
N TYR A 143 -41.20 45.31 -27.60
CA TYR A 143 -40.18 45.81 -26.68
C TYR A 143 -38.82 45.91 -27.37
N GLN A 144 -38.29 47.15 -27.38
CA GLN A 144 -36.97 47.57 -27.85
C GLN A 144 -35.86 47.15 -26.87
N GLN A 145 -34.71 46.69 -27.38
CA GLN A 145 -33.48 46.41 -26.61
C GLN A 145 -32.74 47.72 -26.25
N PRO A 146 -32.21 47.88 -25.02
CA PRO A 146 -31.25 48.94 -24.71
C PRO A 146 -29.80 48.61 -25.20
N PRO A 147 -28.99 49.61 -25.57
CA PRO A 147 -27.68 49.44 -26.21
C PRO A 147 -26.52 49.06 -25.26
N GLN A 148 -25.52 48.39 -25.82
CA GLN A 148 -24.29 47.92 -25.17
C GLN A 148 -23.31 49.07 -24.83
N GLN A 149 -22.72 49.04 -23.65
CA GLN A 149 -21.59 49.90 -23.29
C GLN A 149 -20.26 49.25 -23.66
N THR A 150 -19.49 49.99 -24.43
CA THR A 150 -18.14 49.71 -24.91
C THR A 150 -17.10 50.48 -24.08
N ALA A 151 -15.85 49.98 -24.13
CA ALA A 151 -14.57 50.64 -23.80
C ALA A 151 -14.21 50.67 -22.29
N GLN A 152 -12.96 50.50 -21.82
CA GLN A 152 -11.59 50.71 -22.33
C GLN A 152 -10.65 49.85 -21.43
N THR A 153 -9.76 48.99 -21.94
CA THR A 153 -8.34 49.22 -22.29
C THR A 153 -7.52 50.14 -21.37
N SER A 154 -6.56 49.57 -20.62
CA SER A 154 -5.15 49.99 -20.62
C SER A 154 -4.25 49.00 -19.85
N PRO A 155 -3.06 48.65 -20.37
CA PRO A 155 -2.08 47.77 -19.72
C PRO A 155 -0.78 48.49 -19.27
N VAL A 156 0.13 47.75 -18.58
CA VAL A 156 1.61 48.00 -18.41
C VAL A 156 2.01 49.03 -17.31
N PRO A 157 3.20 48.98 -16.62
CA PRO A 157 4.43 48.20 -16.87
C PRO A 157 5.06 47.38 -15.73
N GLU A 158 5.83 46.41 -16.20
CA GLU A 158 6.99 45.72 -15.63
C GLU A 158 8.15 46.67 -15.28
N LYS A 159 8.83 46.44 -14.14
CA LYS A 159 10.14 47.03 -13.82
C LYS A 159 11.10 45.97 -13.25
N THR A 160 11.93 45.47 -14.16
CA THR A 160 13.37 45.13 -14.10
C THR A 160 14.04 44.67 -12.79
N PRO A 161 14.89 43.61 -12.84
CA PRO A 161 15.70 43.12 -11.73
C PRO A 161 16.94 43.99 -11.46
N ALA A 162 17.27 44.17 -10.18
CA ALA A 162 18.53 44.77 -9.76
C ALA A 162 19.55 43.67 -9.44
N ALA A 163 20.59 43.58 -10.27
CA ALA A 163 21.87 42.98 -9.89
C ALA A 163 22.72 44.06 -9.21
N THR A 164 23.47 43.70 -8.17
CA THR A 164 24.77 44.31 -7.93
C THR A 164 25.72 43.24 -7.37
N PRO A 165 26.86 43.00 -8.02
CA PRO A 165 27.93 42.15 -7.53
C PRO A 165 28.78 42.97 -6.55
N ASP A 166 29.09 42.41 -5.40
CA ASP A 166 30.17 42.95 -4.56
C ASP A 166 31.32 41.94 -4.56
N GLY A 167 32.49 42.45 -4.88
CA GLY A 167 33.70 41.67 -5.00
C GLY A 167 34.78 42.25 -4.09
N THR A 168 35.77 41.40 -3.85
CA THR A 168 37.17 41.76 -3.56
C THR A 168 37.45 42.12 -2.06
N ILE A 169 38.49 41.65 -1.34
CA ILE A 169 39.74 40.89 -1.60
C ILE A 169 40.22 40.17 -0.26
N PRO A 170 41.45 39.61 -0.07
CA PRO A 170 41.70 38.31 0.59
C PRO A 170 42.57 38.41 1.87
N GLN A 171 43.16 37.26 2.28
CA GLN A 171 44.38 37.07 3.10
C GLN A 171 44.19 36.92 4.63
N GLN A 172 44.28 35.67 5.10
CA GLN A 172 45.37 35.19 5.97
C GLN A 172 45.38 33.65 5.99
#